data_AF-A0AAC8TIL7-F1
#
_entry.id   AF-A0AAC8TIL7-F1
#
_cell.length_a   1.000
_cell.length_b   1.000
_cell.length_c   1.000
_cell.angle_alpha   90.00
_cell.angle_beta   90.00
_cell.angle_gamma   90.00
#
_symmetry.space_group_name_H-M   'P 1'
#
loop_
_entity.id
_entity.type
_entity.pdbx_description
1 polymer ?
#
loop_
_entity_poly.entity_id
_entity_poly.type
_entity_poly.pdbx_seq_one_letter_code
_entity_poly.pdbx_strand_id
1 'polypeptide(L)'
;MLPYYCDPAKVGAFALSRGELASGNEAAMFRLFVALSMFQGLRDVVIMKRQRALAAGRVASIASVAGLRRAVAENDCPALGSVTAFDEGCDVAKDGESVDCGHRPGARCHVKLATAAFKRMGDMGKLPTSAWLHFWRSGGLRGVLVEVLQQEPLPAKRAVVLVERLARVHRVGRKLATMFVSALSTPALAPELTPWFPAVDGNELVVIDTNVARAVDVLRKPGAPRTYDARERWLREQAARLDLRQFHPEVPSYSPRLVQQALYAFCSKSNRAARGDACAGAESPCTGCALELCPFGVAGR
;
A
#
# COMPACT_ATOMS: atom_id res chain seq x y z
N MET A 1 -6.49 -13.54 -12.28
CA MET A 1 -6.56 -13.61 -10.80
C MET A 1 -7.04 -12.27 -10.27
N LEU A 2 -8.00 -12.23 -9.35
CA LEU A 2 -8.50 -10.97 -8.78
C LEU A 2 -7.45 -10.35 -7.82
N PRO A 3 -7.19 -9.04 -7.85
CA PRO A 3 -6.37 -8.40 -6.83
C PRO A 3 -7.01 -8.59 -5.44
N TYR A 4 -6.18 -8.87 -4.43
CA TYR A 4 -6.68 -9.23 -3.09
C TYR A 4 -7.53 -8.13 -2.43
N TYR A 5 -7.34 -6.86 -2.80
CA TYR A 5 -8.10 -5.73 -2.27
C TYR A 5 -9.51 -5.63 -2.87
N CYS A 6 -9.83 -6.46 -3.86
CA CYS A 6 -11.20 -6.66 -4.36
C CYS A 6 -11.86 -7.91 -3.77
N ASP A 7 -11.14 -8.71 -2.96
CA ASP A 7 -11.65 -9.96 -2.39
C ASP A 7 -12.17 -9.74 -0.95
N PRO A 8 -13.51 -9.76 -0.73
CA PRO A 8 -14.07 -9.59 0.61
C PRO A 8 -13.67 -10.71 1.59
N ALA A 9 -13.33 -11.91 1.12
CA ALA A 9 -12.84 -12.98 1.98
C ALA A 9 -11.42 -12.69 2.52
N LYS A 10 -10.67 -11.80 1.87
CA LYS A 10 -9.32 -11.37 2.30
C LYS A 10 -9.37 -10.10 3.14
N VAL A 11 -10.12 -9.08 2.72
CA VAL A 11 -10.07 -7.74 3.33
C VAL A 11 -11.39 -7.26 3.95
N GLY A 12 -12.45 -8.09 3.93
CA GLY A 12 -13.74 -7.76 4.50
C GLY A 12 -14.37 -6.52 3.88
N ALA A 13 -14.90 -5.62 4.71
CA ALA A 13 -15.58 -4.41 4.26
C ALA A 13 -14.66 -3.36 3.58
N PHE A 14 -13.34 -3.57 3.56
CA PHE A 14 -12.44 -2.78 2.73
C PHE A 14 -12.47 -3.16 1.24
N ALA A 15 -13.07 -4.29 0.89
CA ALA A 15 -13.12 -4.76 -0.49
C ALA A 15 -13.76 -3.72 -1.41
N LEU A 16 -13.21 -3.61 -2.61
CA LEU A 16 -13.64 -2.67 -3.64
C LEU A 16 -14.42 -3.40 -4.73
N SER A 17 -15.43 -2.72 -5.28
CA SER A 17 -16.03 -3.14 -6.53
C SER A 17 -15.03 -2.95 -7.67
N ARG A 18 -14.94 -3.93 -8.56
CA ARG A 18 -14.13 -3.85 -9.78
C ARG A 18 -14.54 -2.66 -10.64
N GLY A 19 -15.84 -2.43 -10.81
CA GLY A 19 -16.36 -1.32 -11.63
C GLY A 19 -16.04 0.05 -11.04
N GLU A 20 -16.11 0.19 -9.71
CA GLU A 20 -15.72 1.44 -9.03
C GLU A 20 -14.22 1.71 -9.18
N LEU A 21 -13.39 0.68 -9.07
CA LEU A 21 -11.95 0.84 -9.23
C LEU A 21 -11.56 1.13 -10.69
N ALA A 22 -12.12 0.38 -11.64
CA ALA A 22 -11.87 0.56 -13.07
C ALA A 22 -12.28 1.96 -13.57
N SER A 23 -13.38 2.52 -13.02
CA SER A 23 -13.84 3.87 -13.35
C SER A 23 -13.05 4.99 -12.64
N GLY A 24 -12.07 4.66 -11.79
CA GLY A 24 -11.34 5.66 -11.00
C GLY A 24 -12.26 6.42 -10.04
N ASN A 25 -13.21 5.73 -9.41
CA ASN A 25 -14.11 6.35 -8.44
C ASN A 25 -13.34 6.86 -7.21
N GLU A 26 -13.54 8.14 -6.86
CA GLU A 26 -12.82 8.80 -5.77
C GLU A 26 -13.02 8.14 -4.39
N ALA A 27 -14.23 7.68 -4.09
CA ALA A 27 -14.50 7.01 -2.81
C ALA A 27 -13.84 5.63 -2.75
N ALA A 28 -13.82 4.90 -3.87
CA ALA A 28 -13.11 3.62 -3.96
C ALA A 28 -11.59 3.82 -3.85
N MET A 29 -11.02 4.83 -4.53
CA MET A 29 -9.60 5.17 -4.41
C MET A 29 -9.22 5.59 -3.00
N PHE A 30 -10.06 6.36 -2.30
CA PHE A 30 -9.84 6.70 -0.90
C PHE A 30 -9.82 5.45 0.00
N ARG A 31 -10.80 4.56 -0.16
CA ARG A 31 -10.85 3.30 0.59
C ARG A 31 -9.64 2.42 0.29
N LEU A 32 -9.22 2.32 -0.98
CA LEU A 32 -8.01 1.62 -1.38
C LEU A 32 -6.77 2.22 -0.70
N PHE A 33 -6.66 3.55 -0.68
CA PHE A 33 -5.54 4.26 -0.09
C PHE A 33 -5.41 3.96 1.40
N VAL A 34 -6.52 4.05 2.14
CA VAL A 34 -6.58 3.68 3.57
C VAL A 34 -6.23 2.20 3.75
N ALA A 35 -6.81 1.30 2.95
CA ALA A 35 -6.57 -0.14 3.05
C ALA A 35 -5.10 -0.51 2.80
N LEU A 36 -4.49 0.00 1.72
CA LEU A 36 -3.09 -0.30 1.39
C LEU A 36 -2.12 0.30 2.40
N SER A 37 -2.45 1.47 2.96
CA SER A 37 -1.61 2.09 3.99
C SER A 37 -1.55 1.28 5.29
N MET A 38 -2.46 0.33 5.51
CA MET A 38 -2.40 -0.61 6.62
C MET A 38 -1.24 -1.63 6.51
N PHE A 39 -0.61 -1.79 5.34
CA PHE A 39 0.47 -2.78 5.10
C PHE A 39 1.87 -2.29 5.52
N GLN A 40 1.98 -1.76 6.73
CA GLN A 40 3.24 -1.37 7.39
C GLN A 40 3.54 -2.28 8.58
N GLY A 41 4.79 -2.46 9.01
CA GLY A 41 5.17 -3.03 10.33
C GLY A 41 4.62 -4.40 10.77
N LEU A 42 3.86 -5.14 9.95
CA LEU A 42 3.30 -6.45 10.24
C LEU A 42 3.24 -7.27 8.94
N ARG A 43 3.13 -8.59 9.09
CA ARG A 43 2.91 -9.51 7.96
C ARG A 43 1.54 -9.27 7.31
N ASP A 44 1.49 -9.35 5.99
CA ASP A 44 0.29 -9.09 5.19
C ASP A 44 -0.91 -9.94 5.62
N VAL A 45 -0.70 -11.22 5.92
CA VAL A 45 -1.78 -12.12 6.41
C VAL A 45 -2.40 -11.63 7.73
N VAL A 46 -1.62 -10.97 8.59
CA VAL A 46 -2.10 -10.39 9.85
C VAL A 46 -2.90 -9.12 9.56
N ILE A 47 -2.44 -8.29 8.63
CA ILE A 47 -3.15 -7.09 8.20
C ILE A 47 -4.49 -7.44 7.56
N MET A 48 -4.51 -8.38 6.62
CA MET A 48 -5.74 -8.88 5.99
C MET A 48 -6.72 -9.45 7.03
N LYS A 49 -6.24 -10.27 7.98
CA LYS A 49 -7.07 -10.77 9.08
C LYS A 49 -7.70 -9.62 9.90
N ARG A 50 -6.94 -8.57 10.18
CA ARG A 50 -7.44 -7.39 10.91
C ARG A 50 -8.45 -6.58 10.09
N GLN A 51 -8.16 -6.34 8.81
CA GLN A 51 -9.09 -5.67 7.88
C GLN A 51 -10.42 -6.43 7.81
N ARG A 52 -10.35 -7.76 7.64
CA ARG A 52 -11.53 -8.62 7.61
C ARG A 52 -12.33 -8.62 8.90
N ALA A 53 -11.68 -8.48 10.05
CA ALA A 53 -12.34 -8.45 11.35
C ALA A 53 -13.03 -7.10 11.65
N LEU A 54 -12.78 -6.05 10.87
CA LEU A 54 -13.42 -4.75 11.08
C LEU A 54 -14.84 -4.77 10.51
N ALA A 55 -15.82 -4.46 11.38
CA ALA A 55 -17.22 -4.34 10.99
C ALA A 55 -17.42 -3.25 9.93
N ALA A 56 -18.39 -3.44 9.04
CA ALA A 56 -18.67 -2.52 7.92
C ALA A 56 -18.91 -1.08 8.39
N GLY A 57 -19.67 -0.88 9.47
CA GLY A 57 -19.89 0.46 10.04
C GLY A 57 -18.59 1.13 10.52
N ARG A 58 -17.63 0.33 11.01
CA ARG A 58 -16.31 0.86 11.41
C ARG A 58 -15.48 1.23 10.20
N VAL A 59 -15.45 0.40 9.17
CA VAL A 59 -14.78 0.73 7.90
C VAL A 59 -15.39 1.99 7.28
N ALA A 60 -16.72 2.12 7.27
CA ALA A 60 -17.40 3.31 6.80
C ALA A 60 -17.00 4.58 7.58
N SER A 61 -16.72 4.49 8.89
CA SER A 61 -16.26 5.64 9.67
C SER A 61 -14.82 6.09 9.38
N ILE A 62 -13.95 5.19 8.89
CA ILE A 62 -12.52 5.47 8.69
C ILE A 62 -12.09 5.54 7.23
N ALA A 63 -12.90 5.01 6.31
CA ALA A 63 -12.57 4.87 4.89
C ALA A 63 -13.70 5.39 3.98
N SER A 64 -14.51 6.33 4.48
CA SER A 64 -15.51 7.05 3.68
C SER A 64 -15.18 8.53 3.63
N VAL A 65 -15.02 9.07 2.42
CA VAL A 65 -14.82 10.51 2.19
C VAL A 65 -15.98 11.32 2.76
N ALA A 66 -17.23 10.88 2.53
CA ALA A 66 -18.42 11.56 3.05
C ALA A 66 -18.51 11.47 4.59
N GLY A 67 -18.13 10.32 5.16
CA GLY A 67 -18.05 10.12 6.60
C GLY A 67 -17.04 11.06 7.26
N LEU A 68 -15.83 11.15 6.71
CA LEU A 68 -14.80 12.05 7.22
C LEU A 68 -15.16 13.51 7.07
N ARG A 69 -15.72 13.91 5.92
CA ARG A 69 -16.18 15.30 5.73
C ARG A 69 -17.17 15.72 6.82
N ARG A 70 -18.15 14.88 7.14
CA ARG A 70 -19.10 15.15 8.24
C ARG A 70 -18.38 15.18 9.58
N ALA A 71 -17.55 14.19 9.86
CA ALA A 71 -16.83 14.08 11.14
C ALA A 71 -15.83 15.23 11.39
N VAL A 72 -15.31 15.85 10.33
CA VAL A 72 -14.50 17.08 10.41
C VAL A 72 -15.39 18.30 10.64
N ALA A 73 -16.49 18.43 9.91
CA ALA A 73 -17.41 19.58 10.05
C ALA A 73 -18.11 19.63 11.43
N GLU A 74 -18.36 18.48 12.05
CA GLU A 74 -18.99 18.35 13.36
C GLU A 74 -18.01 18.54 14.53
N ASN A 75 -16.73 18.83 14.27
CA ASN A 75 -15.70 18.88 15.30
C ASN A 75 -14.94 20.20 15.31
N ASP A 76 -15.08 20.96 16.40
CA ASP A 76 -14.43 22.27 16.56
C ASP A 76 -12.93 22.19 16.93
N CYS A 77 -12.24 21.08 16.62
CA CYS A 77 -10.81 20.97 16.92
C CYS A 77 -10.01 21.85 15.93
N PRO A 78 -9.20 22.81 16.42
CA PRO A 78 -8.42 23.70 15.55
C PRO A 78 -7.47 22.96 14.60
N ALA A 79 -6.94 21.81 15.04
CA ALA A 79 -6.07 20.97 14.22
C ALA A 79 -6.76 20.46 12.94
N LEU A 80 -8.08 20.44 12.86
CA LEU A 80 -8.80 19.98 11.66
C LEU A 80 -8.98 21.09 10.60
N GLY A 81 -8.59 22.33 10.91
CA GLY A 81 -8.87 23.50 10.06
C GLY A 81 -8.05 23.53 8.76
N SER A 82 -6.84 22.98 8.76
CA SER A 82 -5.94 22.97 7.60
C SER A 82 -5.01 21.75 7.62
N VAL A 83 -4.32 21.51 6.50
CA VAL A 83 -3.30 20.46 6.41
C VAL A 83 -2.19 20.70 7.43
N THR A 84 -1.60 21.91 7.45
CA THR A 84 -0.52 22.29 8.38
C THR A 84 -0.96 22.17 9.83
N ALA A 85 -2.14 22.70 10.18
CA ALA A 85 -2.65 22.61 11.55
C ALA A 85 -2.87 21.15 11.99
N PHE A 86 -3.23 20.26 11.06
CA PHE A 86 -3.43 18.86 11.39
C PHE A 86 -2.11 18.11 11.57
N ASP A 87 -1.20 18.23 10.60
CA ASP A 87 0.04 17.47 10.59
C ASP A 87 0.96 17.89 11.74
N GLU A 88 0.93 19.15 12.16
CA GLU A 88 1.71 19.68 13.28
C GLU A 88 0.96 19.63 14.62
N GLY A 89 -0.35 19.87 14.61
CA GLY A 89 -1.14 20.09 15.82
C GLY A 89 -1.93 18.88 16.32
N CYS A 90 -2.22 17.88 15.47
CA CYS A 90 -2.94 16.69 15.93
C CYS A 90 -2.00 15.75 16.69
N ASP A 91 -2.17 15.68 18.01
CA ASP A 91 -1.34 14.90 18.92
C ASP A 91 -2.02 13.61 19.42
N VAL A 92 -3.08 13.15 18.74
CA VAL A 92 -3.74 11.88 19.08
C VAL A 92 -2.73 10.73 19.13
N ALA A 93 -2.68 10.02 20.25
CA ALA A 93 -1.79 8.88 20.44
C ALA A 93 -2.45 7.82 21.34
N LYS A 94 -1.91 6.60 21.31
CA LYS A 94 -2.25 5.51 22.21
C LYS A 94 -1.31 5.57 23.40
N ASP A 95 -1.87 5.62 24.59
CA ASP A 95 -1.16 5.47 25.87
C ASP A 95 -1.78 4.32 26.67
N GLY A 96 -0.99 3.27 26.94
CA GLY A 96 -1.51 2.03 27.52
C GLY A 96 -2.64 1.45 26.66
N GLU A 97 -3.85 1.27 27.21
CA GLU A 97 -5.04 0.87 26.45
C GLU A 97 -5.94 2.04 26.04
N SER A 98 -5.56 3.27 26.40
CA SER A 98 -6.29 4.48 26.09
C SER A 98 -5.84 5.11 24.77
N VAL A 99 -6.73 5.83 24.11
CA VAL A 99 -6.41 6.66 22.94
C VAL A 99 -6.95 8.05 23.20
N ASP A 100 -6.06 9.02 23.33
CA ASP A 100 -6.43 10.39 23.65
C ASP A 100 -5.50 11.41 22.99
N CYS A 101 -5.71 12.70 23.29
CA CYS A 101 -4.86 13.81 22.86
C CYS A 101 -4.82 14.91 23.93
N GLY A 102 -3.76 15.71 23.94
CA GLY A 102 -3.60 16.85 24.84
C GLY A 102 -4.49 18.04 24.48
N HIS A 103 -4.83 18.22 23.20
CA HIS A 103 -5.68 19.33 22.76
C HIS A 103 -7.11 19.31 23.33
N ARG A 104 -7.71 18.13 23.41
CA ARG A 104 -9.11 17.94 23.87
C ARG A 104 -9.23 16.61 24.61
N PRO A 105 -8.67 16.48 25.83
CA PRO A 105 -8.65 15.22 26.57
C PRO A 105 -10.08 14.73 26.85
N GLY A 106 -10.31 13.41 26.77
CA GLY A 106 -11.62 12.77 26.98
C GLY A 106 -12.70 13.05 25.93
N ALA A 107 -12.55 14.09 25.10
CA ALA A 107 -13.54 14.44 24.09
C ALA A 107 -13.62 13.37 22.98
N ARG A 108 -14.84 13.09 22.50
CA ARG A 108 -15.05 12.20 21.34
C ARG A 108 -14.50 12.86 20.08
N CYS A 109 -13.67 12.14 19.35
CA CYS A 109 -13.06 12.60 18.11
C CYS A 109 -12.90 11.43 17.14
N HIS A 110 -13.21 11.64 15.87
CA HIS A 110 -13.14 10.59 14.85
C HIS A 110 -11.71 10.05 14.67
N VAL A 111 -10.68 10.88 14.87
CA VAL A 111 -9.27 10.47 14.83
C VAL A 111 -8.95 9.48 15.96
N LYS A 112 -9.42 9.74 17.20
CA LYS A 112 -9.26 8.82 18.34
C LYS A 112 -9.98 7.49 18.08
N LEU A 113 -11.22 7.57 17.58
CA LEU A 113 -12.01 6.39 17.21
C LEU A 113 -11.34 5.57 16.10
N ALA A 114 -10.73 6.22 15.12
CA ALA A 114 -9.97 5.57 14.05
C ALA A 114 -8.69 4.92 14.59
N THR A 115 -7.95 5.58 15.48
CA THR A 115 -6.73 5.02 16.10
C THR A 115 -7.07 3.77 16.92
N ALA A 116 -8.13 3.83 17.72
CA ALA A 116 -8.64 2.68 18.47
C ALA A 116 -9.10 1.54 17.55
N ALA A 117 -9.66 1.85 16.38
CA ALA A 117 -10.09 0.87 15.40
C ALA A 117 -8.91 0.19 14.68
N PHE A 118 -7.91 0.96 14.27
CA PHE A 118 -6.72 0.41 13.61
C PHE A 118 -5.93 -0.50 14.56
N LYS A 119 -5.84 -0.16 15.85
CA LYS A 119 -5.01 -0.87 16.86
C LYS A 119 -3.55 -0.98 16.41
N ARG A 120 -3.00 0.13 15.91
CA ARG A 120 -1.70 0.18 15.24
C ARG A 120 -0.97 1.51 15.41
N MET A 121 0.35 1.41 15.57
CA MET A 121 1.33 2.50 15.56
C MET A 121 1.06 3.66 16.53
N GLY A 122 0.10 3.50 17.44
CA GLY A 122 -0.31 4.50 18.41
C GLY A 122 -1.11 5.67 17.85
N ASP A 123 -0.98 6.02 16.57
CA ASP A 123 -1.57 7.24 16.00
C ASP A 123 -2.15 7.04 14.59
N MET A 124 -2.25 5.78 14.14
CA MET A 124 -2.64 5.47 12.75
C MET A 124 -4.02 6.00 12.36
N GLY A 125 -4.88 6.35 13.34
CA GLY A 125 -6.17 6.99 13.09
C GLY A 125 -6.07 8.39 12.50
N LYS A 126 -4.90 9.04 12.54
CA LYS A 126 -4.65 10.31 11.84
C LYS A 126 -4.61 10.16 10.33
N LEU A 127 -4.27 8.97 9.83
CA LEU A 127 -4.03 8.73 8.41
C LEU A 127 -5.23 9.08 7.52
N PRO A 128 -6.48 8.63 7.79
CA PRO A 128 -7.59 8.95 6.92
C PRO A 128 -7.90 10.45 6.87
N THR A 129 -7.80 11.13 8.01
CA THR A 129 -8.04 12.58 8.09
C THR A 129 -6.93 13.36 7.39
N SER A 130 -5.66 12.99 7.58
CA SER A 130 -4.53 13.59 6.84
C SER A 130 -4.71 13.39 5.33
N ALA A 131 -5.03 12.17 4.87
CA ALA A 131 -5.30 11.90 3.45
C ALA A 131 -6.43 12.78 2.92
N TRP A 132 -7.53 12.89 3.67
CA TRP A 132 -8.67 13.71 3.28
C TRP A 132 -8.30 15.19 3.17
N LEU A 133 -7.59 15.74 4.15
CA LEU A 133 -7.15 17.14 4.15
C LEU A 133 -6.19 17.44 2.99
N HIS A 134 -5.23 16.56 2.72
CA HIS A 134 -4.23 16.75 1.66
C HIS A 134 -4.84 16.73 0.25
N PHE A 135 -5.81 15.84 -0.01
CA PHE A 135 -6.29 15.61 -1.38
C PHE A 135 -7.80 15.66 -1.57
N TRP A 136 -8.59 15.02 -0.72
CA TRP A 136 -10.04 14.89 -0.95
C TRP A 136 -10.86 16.12 -0.58
N ARG A 137 -10.36 16.98 0.30
CA ARG A 137 -11.02 18.26 0.61
C ARG A 137 -11.08 19.18 -0.62
N SER A 138 -10.09 19.11 -1.49
CA SER A 138 -9.92 20.01 -2.66
C SER A 138 -10.27 19.34 -3.99
N GLY A 139 -11.12 18.31 -3.99
CA GLY A 139 -11.60 17.67 -5.23
C GLY A 139 -11.05 16.27 -5.51
N GLY A 140 -10.24 15.71 -4.61
CA GLY A 140 -9.79 14.32 -4.71
C GLY A 140 -8.57 14.11 -5.58
N LEU A 141 -8.26 12.84 -5.84
CA LEU A 141 -7.06 12.47 -6.61
C LEU A 141 -7.18 12.82 -8.09
N ARG A 142 -8.39 12.94 -8.63
CA ARG A 142 -8.60 13.43 -9.99
C ARG A 142 -7.98 14.80 -10.23
N GLY A 143 -8.14 15.74 -9.29
CA GLY A 143 -7.53 17.08 -9.39
C GLY A 143 -6.00 16.98 -9.38
N VAL A 144 -5.45 16.23 -8.42
CA VAL A 144 -4.01 15.96 -8.32
C VAL A 144 -3.46 15.34 -9.60
N LEU A 145 -4.18 14.38 -10.18
CA LEU A 145 -3.79 13.72 -11.42
C LEU A 145 -3.77 14.70 -12.59
N VAL A 146 -4.79 15.55 -12.73
CA VAL A 146 -4.83 16.58 -13.78
C VAL A 146 -3.63 17.51 -13.68
N GLU A 147 -3.30 18.00 -12.48
CA GLU A 147 -2.12 18.84 -12.27
C GLU A 147 -0.82 18.15 -12.66
N VAL A 148 -0.64 16.88 -12.26
CA VAL A 148 0.57 16.10 -12.60
C VAL A 148 0.66 15.85 -14.10
N LEU A 149 -0.47 15.57 -14.77
CA LEU A 149 -0.52 15.37 -16.23
C LEU A 149 -0.11 16.63 -16.99
N GLN A 150 -0.46 17.81 -16.48
CA GLN A 150 -0.08 19.10 -17.06
C GLN A 150 1.39 19.45 -16.83
N GLN A 151 1.95 19.08 -15.67
CA GLN A 151 3.31 19.47 -15.27
C GLN A 151 4.41 18.54 -15.79
N GLU A 152 4.12 17.26 -15.98
CA GLU A 152 5.12 16.26 -16.37
C GLU A 152 4.67 15.53 -17.64
N PRO A 153 5.43 15.59 -18.75
CA PRO A 153 5.03 14.92 -19.99
C PRO A 153 5.20 13.39 -19.96
N LEU A 154 6.12 12.84 -19.18
CA LEU A 154 6.48 11.42 -19.23
C LEU A 154 5.63 10.57 -18.26
N PRO A 155 4.86 9.56 -18.72
CA PRO A 155 4.01 8.72 -17.88
C PRO A 155 4.72 8.07 -16.68
N ALA A 156 5.95 7.59 -16.87
CA ALA A 156 6.74 6.98 -15.81
C ALA A 156 7.16 8.02 -14.73
N LYS A 157 7.48 9.24 -15.13
CA LYS A 157 7.83 10.32 -14.20
C LYS A 157 6.60 10.82 -13.43
N ARG A 158 5.43 10.88 -14.06
CA ARG A 158 4.15 11.18 -13.37
C ARG A 158 3.90 10.23 -12.21
N ALA A 159 4.20 8.94 -12.40
CA ALA A 159 4.09 7.92 -11.35
C ALA A 159 4.98 8.27 -10.14
N VAL A 160 6.22 8.70 -10.37
CA VAL A 160 7.15 9.13 -9.31
C VAL A 160 6.63 10.38 -8.58
N VAL A 161 6.19 11.39 -9.33
CA VAL A 161 5.62 12.62 -8.74
C VAL A 161 4.39 12.31 -7.87
N LEU A 162 3.51 11.41 -8.33
CA LEU A 162 2.35 10.98 -7.55
C LEU A 162 2.77 10.27 -6.26
N VAL A 163 3.82 9.42 -6.31
CA VAL A 163 4.37 8.77 -5.11
C VAL A 163 4.88 9.81 -4.12
N GLU A 164 5.63 10.81 -4.57
CA GLU A 164 6.16 11.88 -3.71
C GLU A 164 5.07 12.72 -3.07
N ARG A 165 4.03 13.08 -3.83
CA ARG A 165 2.87 13.82 -3.31
C ARG A 165 2.16 12.99 -2.24
N LEU A 166 1.81 11.74 -2.55
CA LEU A 166 1.06 10.87 -1.63
C LEU A 166 1.85 10.46 -0.39
N ALA A 167 3.19 10.46 -0.46
CA ALA A 167 4.06 10.19 0.68
C ALA A 167 4.07 11.31 1.75
N ARG A 168 3.36 12.42 1.52
CA ARG A 168 3.19 13.49 2.51
C ARG A 168 2.10 13.18 3.54
N VAL A 169 1.23 12.22 3.24
CA VAL A 169 0.16 11.84 4.16
C VAL A 169 0.73 11.17 5.41
N HIS A 170 0.16 11.50 6.56
CA HIS A 170 0.56 10.91 7.84
C HIS A 170 0.63 9.38 7.78
N ARG A 171 1.77 8.82 8.20
CA ARG A 171 2.11 7.36 8.18
C ARG A 171 2.17 6.71 6.79
N VAL A 172 2.20 7.50 5.71
CA VAL A 172 2.40 7.01 4.35
C VAL A 172 3.79 7.38 3.87
N GLY A 173 4.77 6.50 4.09
CA GLY A 173 6.09 6.66 3.49
C GLY A 173 6.12 6.25 2.01
N ARG A 174 7.24 6.53 1.33
CA ARG A 174 7.50 6.18 -0.08
C ARG A 174 7.01 4.77 -0.44
N LYS A 175 7.36 3.74 0.34
CA LYS A 175 6.92 2.35 0.12
C LYS A 175 5.40 2.23 -0.08
N LEU A 176 4.61 2.81 0.82
CA LEU A 176 3.14 2.69 0.80
C LEU A 176 2.53 3.51 -0.33
N ALA A 177 3.07 4.71 -0.58
CA ALA A 177 2.67 5.51 -1.73
C ALA A 177 2.97 4.77 -3.05
N THR A 178 4.15 4.15 -3.19
CA THR A 178 4.50 3.29 -4.34
C THR A 178 3.54 2.10 -4.49
N MET A 179 3.16 1.44 -3.39
CA MET A 179 2.16 0.36 -3.43
C MET A 179 0.82 0.86 -3.98
N PHE A 180 0.36 2.03 -3.54
CA PHE A 180 -0.90 2.61 -4.00
C PHE A 180 -0.86 3.05 -5.46
N VAL A 181 0.15 3.83 -5.86
CA VAL A 181 0.27 4.32 -7.24
C VAL A 181 0.41 3.15 -8.20
N SER A 182 1.29 2.17 -7.92
CA SER A 182 1.45 1.00 -8.79
C SER A 182 0.18 0.14 -8.91
N ALA A 183 -0.67 0.07 -7.87
CA ALA A 183 -1.95 -0.64 -7.95
C ALA A 183 -2.92 0.03 -8.93
N LEU A 184 -2.78 1.34 -9.18
CA LEU A 184 -3.65 2.11 -10.07
C LEU A 184 -3.06 2.33 -11.47
N SER A 185 -1.76 2.08 -11.66
CA SER A 185 -1.03 2.43 -12.90
C SER A 185 -0.19 1.30 -13.50
N THR A 186 -0.23 0.07 -12.95
CA THR A 186 0.48 -1.08 -13.51
C THR A 186 -0.48 -2.18 -13.96
N PRO A 187 -0.87 -2.22 -15.25
CA PRO A 187 -1.84 -3.20 -15.78
C PRO A 187 -1.46 -4.64 -15.47
N ALA A 188 -0.17 -4.97 -15.50
CA ALA A 188 0.31 -6.31 -15.26
C ALA A 188 -0.01 -6.85 -13.84
N LEU A 189 -0.26 -5.97 -12.86
CA LEU A 189 -0.70 -6.36 -11.51
C LEU A 189 -2.19 -6.65 -11.44
N ALA A 190 -2.98 -5.93 -12.23
CA ALA A 190 -4.43 -5.93 -12.15
C ALA A 190 -5.04 -5.45 -13.49
N PRO A 191 -5.05 -6.31 -14.52
CA PRO A 191 -5.57 -5.93 -15.83
C PRO A 191 -6.98 -5.36 -15.72
N GLU A 192 -7.27 -4.31 -16.48
CA GLU A 192 -8.56 -3.57 -16.49
C GLU A 192 -8.93 -2.83 -15.19
N LEU A 193 -8.11 -2.93 -14.14
CA LEU A 193 -8.37 -2.32 -12.82
C LEU A 193 -7.36 -1.23 -12.46
N THR A 194 -6.64 -0.71 -13.47
CA THR A 194 -5.64 0.35 -13.33
C THR A 194 -6.11 1.63 -14.01
N PRO A 195 -6.98 2.43 -13.36
CA PRO A 195 -7.65 3.57 -13.99
C PRO A 195 -6.71 4.72 -14.39
N TRP A 196 -5.45 4.71 -13.94
CA TRP A 196 -4.47 5.74 -14.29
C TRP A 196 -3.60 5.36 -15.49
N PHE A 197 -3.55 4.08 -15.86
CA PHE A 197 -2.83 3.64 -17.05
C PHE A 197 -3.64 3.95 -18.32
N PRO A 198 -3.02 4.41 -19.43
CA PRO A 198 -1.59 4.61 -19.66
C PRO A 198 -1.07 6.02 -19.29
N ALA A 199 -1.95 6.92 -18.84
CA ALA A 199 -1.59 8.30 -18.55
C ALA A 199 -0.50 8.42 -17.46
N VAL A 200 -0.49 7.48 -16.53
CA VAL A 200 0.55 7.20 -15.54
C VAL A 200 1.03 5.77 -15.77
N ASP A 201 2.34 5.58 -15.89
CA ASP A 201 2.94 4.25 -16.05
C ASP A 201 3.69 3.86 -14.76
N GLY A 202 3.12 2.90 -14.03
CA GLY A 202 3.68 2.40 -12.78
C GLY A 202 4.65 1.23 -12.94
N ASN A 203 5.00 0.77 -14.15
CA ASN A 203 5.82 -0.43 -14.34
C ASN A 203 7.18 -0.35 -13.63
N GLU A 204 7.74 0.86 -13.55
CA GLU A 204 9.01 1.15 -12.87
C GLU A 204 8.91 1.24 -11.35
N LEU A 205 7.71 1.30 -10.78
CA LEU A 205 7.50 1.57 -9.35
C LEU A 205 7.75 0.34 -8.48
N VAL A 206 9.00 0.09 -8.10
CA VAL A 206 9.37 -1.07 -7.28
C VAL A 206 9.16 -0.82 -5.77
N VAL A 207 8.53 -1.79 -5.10
CA VAL A 207 8.34 -1.80 -3.65
C VAL A 207 9.40 -2.69 -3.00
N ILE A 208 10.35 -2.10 -2.27
CA ILE A 208 11.34 -2.86 -1.49
C ILE A 208 10.82 -3.03 -0.07
N ASP A 209 10.15 -4.15 0.20
CA ASP A 209 9.78 -4.57 1.55
C ASP A 209 10.89 -5.41 2.20
N THR A 210 10.66 -5.90 3.43
CA THR A 210 11.67 -6.72 4.14
C THR A 210 12.01 -8.01 3.40
N ASN A 211 11.04 -8.67 2.77
CA ASN A 211 11.27 -9.92 2.05
C ASN A 211 12.12 -9.69 0.80
N VAL A 212 11.74 -8.69 -0.01
CA VAL A 212 12.48 -8.29 -1.21
C VAL A 212 13.85 -7.76 -0.84
N ALA A 213 13.97 -6.93 0.20
CA ALA A 213 15.26 -6.41 0.64
C ALA A 213 16.24 -7.54 0.99
N ARG A 214 15.78 -8.52 1.78
CA ARG A 214 16.59 -9.69 2.14
C ARG A 214 16.99 -10.49 0.90
N ALA A 215 16.05 -10.76 0.00
CA ALA A 215 16.33 -11.53 -1.20
C ALA A 215 17.33 -10.81 -2.12
N VAL A 216 17.14 -9.51 -2.35
CA VAL A 216 18.06 -8.67 -3.12
C VAL A 216 19.45 -8.63 -2.47
N ASP A 217 19.53 -8.56 -1.14
CA ASP A 217 20.82 -8.54 -0.44
C ASP A 217 21.57 -9.88 -0.53
N VAL A 218 20.85 -11.00 -0.62
CA VAL A 218 21.45 -12.33 -0.86
C VAL A 218 21.98 -12.47 -2.29
N LEU A 219 21.25 -11.95 -3.27
CA LEU A 219 21.59 -12.08 -4.70
C LEU A 219 22.66 -11.09 -5.18
N ARG A 220 22.88 -10.00 -4.43
CA ARG A 220 23.86 -8.97 -4.78
C ARG A 220 25.27 -9.35 -4.36
N LYS A 221 26.24 -8.77 -5.06
CA LYS A 221 27.65 -8.90 -4.69
C LYS A 221 27.87 -8.49 -3.22
N PRO A 222 28.71 -9.22 -2.45
CA PRO A 222 29.10 -8.80 -1.11
C PRO A 222 29.61 -7.36 -1.08
N GLY A 223 29.26 -6.61 -0.04
CA GLY A 223 29.64 -5.20 0.13
C GLY A 223 28.79 -4.18 -0.64
N ALA A 224 27.81 -4.62 -1.44
CA ALA A 224 26.94 -3.69 -2.15
C ALA A 224 26.09 -2.81 -1.18
N PRO A 225 25.86 -1.52 -1.49
CA PRO A 225 25.11 -0.62 -0.61
C PRO A 225 23.71 -1.14 -0.27
N ARG A 226 23.33 -1.16 1.01
CA ARG A 226 22.05 -1.66 1.52
C ARG A 226 20.95 -0.57 1.60
N THR A 227 21.04 0.46 0.76
CA THR A 227 20.03 1.52 0.68
C THR A 227 18.82 1.07 -0.13
N TYR A 228 17.67 1.73 0.06
CA TYR A 228 16.46 1.45 -0.72
C TYR A 228 16.73 1.64 -2.22
N ASP A 229 17.33 2.76 -2.60
CA ASP A 229 17.61 3.11 -4.00
C ASP A 229 18.57 2.13 -4.69
N ALA A 230 19.57 1.63 -3.96
CA ALA A 230 20.50 0.66 -4.53
C ALA A 230 19.82 -0.70 -4.80
N ARG A 231 18.88 -1.10 -3.95
CA ARG A 231 18.08 -2.32 -4.15
C ARG A 231 17.07 -2.16 -5.28
N GLU A 232 16.40 -1.01 -5.36
CA GLU A 232 15.49 -0.68 -6.46
C GLU A 232 16.20 -0.69 -7.81
N ARG A 233 17.35 -0.02 -7.90
CA ARG A 233 18.17 0.01 -9.11
C ARG A 233 18.59 -1.38 -9.53
N TRP A 234 19.12 -2.17 -8.60
CA TRP A 234 19.54 -3.55 -8.89
C TRP A 234 18.38 -4.39 -9.43
N LEU A 235 17.18 -4.25 -8.87
CA LEU A 235 16.02 -5.01 -9.33
C LEU A 235 15.60 -4.60 -10.75
N ARG A 236 15.63 -3.30 -11.07
CA ARG A 236 15.38 -2.82 -12.44
C ARG A 236 16.41 -3.37 -13.42
N GLU A 237 17.69 -3.35 -13.05
CA GLU A 237 18.76 -3.92 -13.86
C GLU A 237 18.56 -5.42 -14.11
N GLN A 238 18.11 -6.18 -13.12
CA GLN A 238 17.80 -7.61 -13.33
C GLN A 238 16.55 -7.79 -14.20
N ALA A 239 15.51 -7.00 -13.99
CA ALA A 239 14.29 -7.05 -14.80
C ALA A 239 14.57 -6.76 -16.28
N ALA A 240 15.49 -5.84 -16.58
CA ALA A 240 15.89 -5.51 -17.95
C ALA A 240 16.59 -6.66 -18.70
N ARG A 241 17.08 -7.68 -17.97
CA ARG A 241 17.74 -8.87 -18.53
C ARG A 241 16.77 -10.01 -18.81
N LEU A 242 15.51 -9.87 -18.43
CA LEU A 242 14.47 -10.89 -18.56
C LEU A 242 13.47 -10.44 -19.62
N ASP A 243 13.08 -11.35 -20.51
CA ASP A 243 11.83 -11.20 -21.26
C ASP A 243 10.74 -11.97 -20.53
N LEU A 244 9.86 -11.25 -19.82
CA LEU A 244 8.84 -11.87 -18.98
C LEU A 244 7.83 -12.71 -19.78
N ARG A 245 7.70 -12.47 -21.09
CA ARG A 245 6.82 -13.26 -21.98
C ARG A 245 7.28 -14.71 -22.10
N GLN A 246 8.55 -14.99 -21.83
CA GLN A 246 9.07 -16.37 -21.77
C GLN A 246 8.44 -17.17 -20.63
N PHE A 247 7.95 -16.51 -19.58
CA PHE A 247 7.31 -17.15 -18.44
C PHE A 247 5.78 -17.07 -18.51
N HIS A 248 5.24 -16.00 -19.09
CA HIS A 248 3.79 -15.84 -19.29
C HIS A 248 3.50 -14.95 -20.52
N PRO A 249 2.96 -15.47 -21.62
CA PRO A 249 2.82 -14.70 -22.87
C PRO A 249 1.97 -13.42 -22.76
N GLU A 250 1.03 -13.38 -21.80
CA GLU A 250 0.11 -12.25 -21.61
C GLU A 250 0.69 -11.08 -20.78
N VAL A 251 1.90 -11.20 -20.21
CA VAL A 251 2.53 -10.11 -19.45
C VAL A 251 3.45 -9.29 -20.37
N PRO A 252 3.71 -8.00 -20.07
CA PRO A 252 4.67 -7.20 -20.86
C PRO A 252 6.06 -7.83 -20.80
N SER A 253 6.85 -7.69 -21.87
CA SER A 253 8.24 -8.19 -21.92
C SER A 253 9.09 -7.69 -20.75
N TYR A 254 8.82 -6.48 -20.28
CA TYR A 254 9.56 -5.80 -19.22
C TYR A 254 8.61 -5.21 -18.19
N SER A 255 8.81 -5.56 -16.92
CA SER A 255 8.14 -4.94 -15.77
C SER A 255 8.90 -5.24 -14.46
N PRO A 256 9.74 -4.31 -13.98
CA PRO A 256 10.42 -4.45 -12.68
C PRO A 256 9.44 -4.65 -11.53
N ARG A 257 8.24 -4.05 -11.61
CA ARG A 257 7.16 -4.26 -10.66
C ARG A 257 6.72 -5.73 -10.59
N LEU A 258 6.58 -6.42 -11.72
CA LEU A 258 6.24 -7.85 -11.72
C LEU A 258 7.37 -8.72 -11.18
N VAL A 259 8.62 -8.43 -11.53
CA VAL A 259 9.78 -9.14 -10.99
C VAL A 259 9.85 -8.97 -9.46
N GLN A 260 9.59 -7.76 -8.96
CA GLN A 260 9.43 -7.50 -7.52
C GLN A 260 8.35 -8.40 -6.92
N GLN A 261 7.19 -8.49 -7.55
CA GLN A 261 6.06 -9.25 -7.01
C GLN A 261 6.32 -10.75 -7.00
N ALA A 262 6.98 -11.27 -8.04
CA ALA A 262 7.42 -12.66 -8.09
C ALA A 262 8.39 -12.96 -6.94
N LEU A 263 9.38 -12.09 -6.71
CA LEU A 263 10.36 -12.23 -5.63
C LEU A 263 9.67 -12.15 -4.25
N TYR A 264 8.78 -11.19 -4.06
CA TYR A 264 7.97 -11.05 -2.85
C TYR A 264 7.12 -12.30 -2.59
N ALA A 265 6.41 -12.79 -3.60
CA ALA A 265 5.55 -13.97 -3.50
C ALA A 265 6.36 -15.21 -3.13
N PHE A 266 7.54 -15.38 -3.73
CA PHE A 266 8.43 -16.50 -3.46
C PHE A 266 9.05 -16.45 -2.04
N CYS A 267 9.50 -15.27 -1.60
CA CYS A 267 10.20 -15.12 -0.33
C CYS A 267 9.28 -14.98 0.90
N SER A 268 7.97 -14.79 0.71
CA SER A 268 7.03 -14.58 1.82
C SER A 268 6.51 -15.90 2.40
N LYS A 269 7.14 -16.36 3.51
CA LYS A 269 6.74 -17.58 4.25
C LYS A 269 5.24 -17.63 4.55
N SER A 270 4.71 -16.54 5.15
CA SER A 270 3.33 -16.49 5.62
C SER A 270 2.32 -16.48 4.48
N ASN A 271 2.63 -15.82 3.37
CA ASN A 271 1.70 -15.80 2.22
C ASN A 271 1.68 -17.14 1.51
N ARG A 272 2.83 -17.79 1.36
CA ARG A 272 2.92 -19.12 0.76
C ARG A 272 2.17 -20.16 1.59
N ALA A 273 2.39 -20.18 2.90
CA ALA A 273 1.61 -21.04 3.80
C ALA A 273 0.10 -20.74 3.72
N ALA A 274 -0.31 -19.47 3.69
CA ALA A 274 -1.72 -19.10 3.58
C ALA A 274 -2.35 -19.39 2.20
N ARG A 275 -1.55 -19.62 1.16
CA ARG A 275 -1.99 -20.09 -0.17
C ARG A 275 -2.02 -21.61 -0.29
N GLY A 276 -1.52 -22.33 0.71
CA GLY A 276 -1.41 -23.79 0.67
C GLY A 276 -0.29 -24.27 -0.26
N ASP A 277 0.79 -23.51 -0.42
CA ASP A 277 1.97 -23.96 -1.17
C ASP A 277 2.47 -25.30 -0.60
N ALA A 278 2.56 -26.34 -1.44
CA ALA A 278 2.95 -27.69 -1.01
C ALA A 278 4.33 -27.72 -0.32
N CYS A 279 5.26 -26.88 -0.76
CA CYS A 279 6.58 -26.73 -0.13
C CYS A 279 6.54 -26.13 1.28
N ALA A 280 5.43 -25.51 1.69
CA ALA A 280 5.25 -25.01 3.05
C ALA A 280 5.00 -26.14 4.06
N GLY A 281 4.54 -27.31 3.59
CA GLY A 281 4.23 -28.50 4.40
C GLY A 281 5.36 -29.54 4.48
N ALA A 282 6.54 -29.28 3.90
CA ALA A 282 7.71 -30.18 3.86
C ALA A 282 7.58 -31.46 3.00
N GLU A 283 6.53 -31.62 2.20
CA GLU A 283 6.26 -32.85 1.43
C GLU A 283 6.75 -32.82 -0.03
N SER A 284 7.29 -31.69 -0.53
CA SER A 284 7.74 -31.57 -1.93
C SER A 284 9.25 -31.58 -2.07
N PRO A 285 9.82 -32.29 -3.07
CA PRO A 285 11.25 -32.20 -3.38
C PRO A 285 11.62 -30.77 -3.80
N CYS A 286 12.71 -30.22 -3.24
CA CYS A 286 13.19 -28.86 -3.55
C CYS A 286 14.03 -28.78 -4.83
N THR A 287 14.03 -29.82 -5.68
CA THR A 287 14.84 -29.87 -6.91
C THR A 287 14.43 -28.75 -7.87
N GLY A 288 15.40 -27.95 -8.32
CA GLY A 288 15.15 -26.79 -9.19
C GLY A 288 14.64 -25.52 -8.46
N CYS A 289 14.58 -25.54 -7.12
CA CYS A 289 14.20 -24.38 -6.30
C CYS A 289 15.41 -23.46 -6.03
N ALA A 290 15.16 -22.15 -5.91
CA ALA A 290 16.13 -21.19 -5.41
C ALA A 290 16.28 -21.31 -3.87
N LEU A 291 17.01 -22.33 -3.42
CA LEU A 291 17.14 -22.70 -2.00
C LEU A 291 17.69 -21.57 -1.12
N GLU A 292 18.62 -20.78 -1.63
CA GLU A 292 19.22 -19.63 -0.94
C GLU A 292 18.21 -18.51 -0.60
N LEU A 293 17.12 -18.44 -1.37
CA LEU A 293 16.03 -17.47 -1.18
C LEU A 293 14.81 -18.09 -0.48
N CYS A 294 14.79 -19.42 -0.33
CA CYS A 294 13.63 -20.16 0.12
C CYS A 294 13.36 -19.88 1.61
N PRO A 295 12.18 -19.35 1.98
CA PRO A 295 11.87 -19.05 3.37
C PRO A 295 11.57 -20.28 4.23
N PHE A 296 11.58 -21.47 3.63
CA PHE A 296 11.42 -22.78 4.29
C PHE A 296 12.73 -23.60 4.30
N GLY A 297 13.75 -23.14 3.57
CA GLY A 297 15.06 -23.79 3.52
C GLY A 297 15.86 -23.65 4.82
N VAL A 298 17.04 -24.28 4.88
CA VAL A 298 17.88 -24.32 6.09
C VAL A 298 18.27 -22.92 6.60
N ALA A 299 18.48 -21.95 5.72
CA ALA A 299 18.74 -20.54 6.07
C ALA A 299 17.50 -19.75 6.54
N GLY A 300 16.30 -20.34 6.44
CA GLY A 300 15.03 -19.76 6.88
C GLY A 300 14.44 -20.43 8.14
N ARG A 301 15.20 -21.34 8.77
CA ARG A 301 14.93 -21.88 10.11
C ARG A 301 15.57 -21.01 11.18
#